data_AF-A0A1F7UG93-F1
#
_entry.id   AF-A0A1F7UG93-F1
#
_cell.length_a   1.000
_cell.length_b   1.000
_cell.length_c   1.000
_cell.angle_alpha   90.00
_cell.angle_beta   90.00
_cell.angle_gamma   90.00
#
_symmetry.space_group_name_H-M   'P 1'
#
loop_
_entity.id
_entity.type
_entity.pdbx_description
1 polymer ?
#
loop_
_entity_poly.entity_id
_entity_poly.type
_entity_poly.pdbx_seq_one_letter_code
_entity_poly.pdbx_strand_id
1 'polypeptide(L)'
;MNLELKKFGTMLISRPAGREAWLAARAYTLPQSLRGQIVVDFSGVAVLAPSWADEFLTKLVEKYGKEAVSFAHTENPSVLATLKTLRLT
;
A
#
# COMPACT_ATOMS: atom_id res chain seq x y z
N MET A 1 -11.39 -6.91 1.58
CA MET A 1 -10.12 -7.61 1.86
C MET A 1 -9.26 -6.70 2.71
N ASN A 2 -8.62 -7.21 3.77
CA ASN A 2 -7.64 -6.44 4.54
C ASN A 2 -6.22 -6.80 4.07
N LEU A 3 -5.43 -5.80 3.68
CA LEU A 3 -4.05 -5.95 3.21
C LEU A 3 -3.10 -5.35 4.25
N GLU A 4 -2.51 -6.21 5.07
CA GLU A 4 -1.56 -5.82 6.12
C GLU A 4 -0.18 -5.52 5.53
N LEU A 5 0.21 -4.25 5.46
CA LEU A 5 1.48 -3.83 4.85
C LEU A 5 2.72 -4.31 5.62
N LYS A 6 2.59 -4.53 6.94
CA LYS A 6 3.68 -5.10 7.76
C LYS A 6 4.20 -6.45 7.24
N LYS A 7 3.42 -7.19 6.44
CA LYS A 7 3.84 -8.46 5.82
C LYS A 7 4.97 -8.28 4.80
N PHE A 8 5.17 -7.07 4.28
CA PHE A 8 6.29 -6.72 3.41
C PHE A 8 7.49 -6.13 4.17
N GLY A 9 7.39 -6.04 5.50
CA GLY A 9 8.38 -5.43 6.38
C GLY A 9 7.79 -4.26 7.17
N THR A 10 8.53 -3.82 8.19
CA THR A 10 8.14 -2.69 9.05
C THR A 10 8.76 -1.36 8.60
N MET A 11 9.87 -1.40 7.84
CA MET A 11 10.51 -0.25 7.21
C MET A 11 10.42 -0.38 5.68
N LEU A 12 9.46 0.31 5.09
CA LEU A 12 9.11 0.22 3.67
C LEU A 12 9.70 1.42 2.91
N ILE A 13 11.01 1.34 2.60
CA ILE A 13 11.78 2.50 2.11
C ILE A 13 12.39 2.35 0.71
N SER A 14 12.65 1.12 0.28
CA SER A 14 13.38 0.84 -0.97
C SER A 14 12.45 0.74 -2.17
N ARG A 15 12.67 1.56 -3.22
CA ARG A 15 11.88 1.50 -4.46
C ARG A 15 11.92 0.11 -5.12
N PRO A 16 13.08 -0.54 -5.32
CA PRO A 16 13.12 -1.93 -5.80
C PRO A 16 12.29 -2.89 -4.95
N ALA A 17 12.35 -2.78 -3.62
CA ALA A 17 11.55 -3.65 -2.74
C ALA A 17 10.04 -3.40 -2.88
N GLY A 18 9.61 -2.15 -3.14
CA GLY A 18 8.21 -1.84 -3.42
C GLY A 18 7.71 -2.49 -4.72
N ARG A 19 8.56 -2.51 -5.75
CA ARG A 19 8.27 -3.19 -7.02
C ARG A 19 8.11 -4.69 -6.82
N GLU A 20 9.04 -5.33 -6.11
CA GLU A 20 8.96 -6.77 -5.83
C GLU A 20 7.74 -7.12 -4.97
N ALA A 21 7.44 -6.31 -3.95
CA ALA A 21 6.25 -6.45 -3.14
C ALA A 21 4.97 -6.39 -4.00
N TRP A 22 4.88 -5.45 -4.95
CA TRP A 22 3.75 -5.37 -5.87
C TRP A 22 3.60 -6.60 -6.75
N LEU A 23 4.71 -7.09 -7.33
CA LEU A 23 4.70 -8.29 -8.17
C LEU A 23 4.25 -9.52 -7.39
N ALA A 24 4.80 -9.73 -6.19
CA ALA A 24 4.42 -10.83 -5.31
C ALA A 24 2.95 -10.72 -4.87
N ALA A 25 2.51 -9.53 -4.45
CA ALA A 25 1.13 -9.29 -4.05
C ALA A 25 0.16 -9.57 -5.19
N ARG A 26 0.47 -9.13 -6.41
CA ARG A 26 -0.35 -9.42 -7.60
C ARG A 26 -0.46 -10.90 -7.93
N ALA A 27 0.63 -11.65 -7.76
CA ALA A 27 0.67 -13.06 -8.11
C ALA A 27 -0.09 -13.92 -7.09
N TYR A 28 0.03 -13.60 -5.79
CA TYR A 28 -0.37 -14.52 -4.72
C TYR A 28 -1.39 -13.98 -3.73
N THR A 29 -1.57 -12.66 -3.62
CA THR A 29 -2.37 -12.04 -2.54
C THR A 29 -3.59 -11.29 -3.06
N LEU A 30 -3.44 -10.51 -4.13
CA LEU A 30 -4.46 -9.62 -4.65
C LEU A 30 -5.39 -10.35 -5.62
N PRO A 31 -6.72 -10.17 -5.53
CA PRO A 31 -7.67 -10.87 -6.38
C PRO A 31 -7.61 -10.38 -7.83
N GLN A 32 -7.87 -11.24 -8.80
CA GLN A 32 -7.89 -10.85 -10.21
C GLN A 32 -9.02 -9.86 -10.52
N SER A 33 -10.20 -10.07 -9.94
CA SER A 33 -11.33 -9.15 -9.96
C SER A 33 -11.80 -8.88 -8.53
N LEU A 34 -12.06 -7.62 -8.23
CA LEU A 34 -12.45 -7.18 -6.89
C LEU A 34 -13.98 -7.11 -6.78
N ARG A 35 -14.57 -7.86 -5.84
CA ARG A 35 -16.02 -7.84 -5.55
C ARG A 35 -16.40 -6.96 -4.36
N GLY A 36 -15.50 -6.09 -3.91
CA GLY A 36 -15.68 -5.26 -2.71
C GLY A 36 -14.59 -4.21 -2.60
N GLN A 37 -14.10 -3.93 -1.38
CA GLN A 37 -13.02 -2.97 -1.15
C GLN A 37 -11.75 -3.65 -0.63
N ILE A 38 -10.61 -3.01 -0.89
CA ILE A 38 -9.32 -3.31 -0.28
C ILE A 38 -9.06 -2.25 0.78
N VAL A 39 -8.94 -2.70 2.02
CA VAL A 39 -8.48 -1.87 3.14
C VAL A 39 -6.99 -2.13 3.26
N VAL A 40 -6.16 -1.11 3.04
CA VAL A 40 -4.73 -1.16 3.27
C VAL A 40 -4.46 -0.78 4.72
N ASP A 41 -3.90 -1.73 5.47
CA ASP A 41 -3.68 -1.61 6.90
C ASP A 41 -2.21 -1.37 7.19
N PHE A 42 -1.91 -0.18 7.73
CA PHE A 42 -0.56 0.25 8.09
C PHE A 42 -0.15 -0.11 9.52
N SER A 43 -0.97 -0.87 10.26
CA SER A 43 -0.61 -1.35 11.59
C SER A 43 0.72 -2.13 11.53
N GLY A 44 1.65 -1.77 12.40
CA GLY A 44 3.00 -2.35 12.46
C GLY A 44 4.01 -1.78 11.45
N VAL A 45 3.63 -0.82 10.60
CA VAL A 45 4.57 -0.09 9.74
C VAL A 45 5.20 1.05 10.56
N ALA A 46 6.53 1.03 10.67
CA ALA A 46 7.31 2.06 11.35
C ALA A 46 7.66 3.21 10.41
N VAL A 47 8.10 2.91 9.18
CA VAL A 47 8.49 3.91 8.17
C VAL A 47 7.92 3.51 6.82
N LEU A 48 7.36 4.48 6.10
CA LEU A 48 6.90 4.34 4.72
C LEU A 48 7.46 5.49 3.88
N ALA A 49 8.38 5.19 2.95
CA ALA A 49 8.91 6.19 2.03
C ALA A 49 8.00 6.36 0.80
N PRO A 50 7.88 7.57 0.24
CA PRO A 50 7.10 7.81 -0.98
C PRO A 50 7.57 6.96 -2.16
N SER A 51 8.88 6.70 -2.28
CA SER A 51 9.46 5.90 -3.35
C SER A 51 9.03 4.42 -3.33
N TRP A 52 8.82 3.85 -2.13
CA TRP A 52 8.29 2.49 -1.98
C TRP A 52 6.78 2.49 -2.21
N ALA A 53 6.08 3.43 -1.59
CA ALA A 53 4.62 3.55 -1.67
C ALA A 53 4.13 3.80 -3.10
N ASP A 54 4.88 4.54 -3.90
CA ASP A 54 4.53 4.79 -5.31
C ASP A 54 4.56 3.51 -6.15
N GLU A 55 5.50 2.60 -5.88
CA GLU A 55 5.56 1.33 -6.60
C GLU A 55 4.45 0.35 -6.19
N PHE A 56 3.87 0.52 -5.00
CA PHE A 56 2.88 -0.41 -4.46
C PHE A 56 1.47 0.20 -4.41
N LEU A 57 1.27 1.26 -3.62
CA LEU A 57 -0.02 1.88 -3.36
C LEU A 57 -0.57 2.61 -4.58
N THR A 58 0.26 3.36 -5.32
CA THR A 58 -0.20 4.01 -6.56
C THR A 58 -0.69 2.96 -7.55
N LYS A 59 0.10 1.89 -7.77
CA LYS A 59 -0.29 0.78 -8.66
C LYS A 59 -1.52 0.02 -8.18
N LEU A 60 -1.70 -0.12 -6.86
CA LEU A 60 -2.89 -0.73 -6.27
C LEU A 60 -4.14 0.08 -6.59
N VAL A 61 -4.07 1.41 -6.41
CA VAL A 61 -5.15 2.34 -6.72
C VAL A 61 -5.41 2.40 -8.22
N GLU A 62 -4.38 2.40 -9.06
CA GLU A 62 -4.52 2.34 -10.52
C GLU A 62 -5.24 1.06 -10.98
N LYS A 63 -4.94 -0.08 -10.34
CA LYS A 63 -5.53 -1.36 -10.71
C LYS A 63 -7.00 -1.50 -10.32
N TYR A 64 -7.37 -1.06 -9.12
CA TYR A 64 -8.70 -1.30 -8.56
C TYR A 64 -9.60 -0.07 -8.50
N GLY A 65 -9.05 1.12 -8.73
CA GLY A 65 -9.75 2.39 -8.62
C GLY A 65 -9.69 2.98 -7.20
N LYS A 66 -9.72 4.31 -7.12
CA LYS A 66 -9.60 5.08 -5.86
C LYS A 66 -10.74 4.79 -4.88
N GLU A 67 -11.95 4.57 -5.38
CA GLU A 67 -13.14 4.29 -4.54
C GLU A 67 -13.13 2.89 -3.91
N ALA A 68 -12.34 1.97 -4.49
CA ALA A 68 -12.25 0.60 -4.04
C ALA A 68 -11.11 0.38 -3.03
N VAL A 69 -10.26 1.38 -2.81
CA VAL A 69 -9.09 1.30 -1.91
C VAL A 69 -9.23 2.32 -0.79
N SER A 70 -9.22 1.85 0.45
CA SER A 70 -9.22 2.69 1.65
C SER A 70 -8.00 2.41 2.53
N PHE A 71 -7.67 3.35 3.40
CA PHE A 71 -6.47 3.31 4.23
C PHE A 71 -6.85 3.29 5.72
N ALA A 72 -6.30 2.35 6.49
CA ALA A 72 -6.53 2.20 7.92
C ALA A 72 -5.21 2.27 8.71
N HIS A 73 -5.30 2.68 9.98
CA HIS A 73 -4.16 2.91 10.88
C HIS A 73 -3.14 3.91 10.33
N THR A 74 -3.64 5.04 9.83
CA THR A 74 -2.84 6.06 9.16
C THR A 74 -2.22 7.05 10.13
N GLU A 75 -2.29 6.86 11.44
CA GLU A 75 -1.86 7.84 12.45
C GLU A 75 -0.33 8.02 12.48
N ASN A 76 0.44 7.09 11.91
CA ASN A 76 1.89 7.20 11.79
C ASN A 76 2.27 8.43 10.92
N PRO A 77 3.06 9.39 11.42
CA PRO A 77 3.47 10.58 10.66
C PRO A 77 4.16 10.28 9.33
N SER A 78 4.98 9.22 9.27
CA SER A 78 5.62 8.78 8.03
C SER A 78 4.60 8.32 7.00
N VAL A 79 3.54 7.64 7.44
CA VAL A 79 2.45 7.17 6.57
C VAL A 79 1.65 8.37 6.06
N LEU A 80 1.21 9.28 6.95
CA LEU A 80 0.45 10.49 6.56
C LEU A 80 1.22 11.34 5.55
N ALA A 81 2.51 11.61 5.82
CA ALA A 81 3.35 12.41 4.94
C ALA A 81 3.41 11.79 3.55
N THR A 82 3.66 10.48 3.47
CA THR A 82 3.75 9.76 2.19
C THR A 82 2.41 9.74 1.44
N LEU A 83 1.29 9.45 2.11
CA LEU A 83 -0.03 9.46 1.46
C LEU A 83 -0.38 10.84 0.89
N LYS A 84 -0.05 11.92 1.61
CA LYS A 84 -0.20 13.31 1.13
C LYS A 84 0.73 13.60 -0.04
N THR A 85 2.01 13.21 0.03
CA THR A 85 2.97 13.38 -1.06
C THR A 85 2.47 12.74 -2.35
N LEU A 86 1.83 11.58 -2.26
CA LEU A 86 1.28 10.84 -3.41
C LEU A 86 -0.17 11.23 -3.74
N ARG A 87 -0.79 12.15 -2.99
CA ARG A 87 -2.18 12.60 -3.17
C ARG A 87 -3.22 11.46 -3.11
N LEU A 88 -2.93 10.46 -2.28
CA LEU A 88 -3.81 9.31 -2.05
C LEU A 88 -4.88 9.61 -0.99
N THR A 89 -4.66 10.65 -0.18
CA THR A 89 -5.57 11.21 0.84
C THR A 89 -5.68 12.70 0.69
#